data_AF-A0A0P7EGV3-F1
#
_entry.id   AF-A0A0P7EGV3-F1
#
_cell.length_a   1.000
_cell.length_b   1.000
_cell.length_c   1.000
_cell.angle_alpha   90.00
_cell.angle_beta   90.00
_cell.angle_gamma   90.00
#
_symmetry.space_group_name_H-M   'P 1'
#
loop_
_entity.id
_entity.type
_entity.pdbx_description
1 polymer ?
#
loop_
_entity_poly.entity_id
_entity_poly.type
_entity_poly.pdbx_seq_one_letter_code
_entity_poly.pdbx_strand_id
1 'polypeptide(L)'
;MINTQEKPTIPSPIDLISRLINQESSFEVTLFDKFGNNFTGRLEELSEKSNTVLISDKDKNKTIFDLNYATHVTIKDQNSTVNLFKNLETKQPTSEIIDIDEIINLTSEMFKSSYDLEFKFFADKYNNNIEAEKISIVIDYLTENIKKLTNDDFTLSAINKVHTFHIKNDEMSKFNLKLNNKTITIKINYSEPLPHSINQLIEKGLNRTL
;
A
#
# COMPACT_ATOMS: atom_id res chain seq x y z
N MET A 1 -7.51 18.76 -37.33
CA MET A 1 -6.48 17.78 -36.94
C MET A 1 -6.75 17.43 -35.49
N ILE A 2 -7.21 16.20 -35.24
CA ILE A 2 -7.47 15.72 -33.88
C ILE A 2 -6.11 15.34 -33.30
N ASN A 3 -5.67 16.06 -32.28
CA ASN A 3 -4.45 15.76 -31.55
C ASN A 3 -4.73 14.54 -30.65
N THR A 4 -4.40 13.34 -31.13
CA THR A 4 -4.42 12.12 -30.32
C THR A 4 -3.27 12.23 -29.31
N GLN A 5 -3.56 12.76 -28.13
CA GLN A 5 -2.66 12.60 -26.98
C GLN A 5 -2.61 11.11 -26.65
N GLU A 6 -1.47 10.48 -26.94
CA GLU A 6 -1.19 9.11 -26.53
C GLU A 6 -1.29 9.02 -25.00
N LYS A 7 -2.06 8.04 -24.50
CA LYS A 7 -2.17 7.77 -23.07
C LYS A 7 -0.77 7.43 -22.53
N PRO A 8 -0.33 8.04 -21.42
CA PRO A 8 0.92 7.63 -20.77
C PRO A 8 0.80 6.17 -20.31
N THR A 9 1.65 5.31 -20.85
CA THR A 9 1.79 3.91 -20.45
C THR A 9 2.66 3.83 -19.21
N ILE A 10 2.16 3.21 -18.15
CA ILE A 10 2.99 2.82 -17.00
C ILE A 10 4.11 1.92 -17.57
N PRO A 11 5.40 2.26 -17.34
CA PRO A 11 6.50 1.46 -17.86
C PRO A 11 6.39 0.03 -17.33
N SER A 12 6.69 -0.95 -18.19
CA SER A 12 6.74 -2.33 -17.72
C SER A 12 7.80 -2.46 -16.62
N PRO A 13 7.69 -3.44 -15.71
CA PRO A 13 8.72 -3.68 -14.69
C PRO A 13 10.14 -3.80 -15.28
N ILE A 14 10.26 -4.34 -16.51
CA ILE A 14 11.52 -4.44 -17.24
C ILE A 14 12.03 -3.05 -17.64
N ASP A 15 11.19 -2.18 -18.19
CA ASP A 15 11.56 -0.81 -18.55
C ASP A 15 12.00 0.00 -17.32
N LEU A 16 11.34 -0.22 -16.18
CA LEU A 16 11.68 0.41 -14.91
C LEU A 16 13.06 -0.06 -14.40
N ILE A 17 13.31 -1.37 -14.42
CA ILE A 17 14.59 -1.97 -14.01
C ILE A 17 15.73 -1.49 -14.90
N SER A 18 15.50 -1.42 -16.21
CA SER A 18 16.45 -0.89 -17.19
C SER A 18 16.84 0.56 -16.88
N ARG A 19 15.87 1.39 -16.48
CA ARG A 19 16.11 2.79 -16.08
C ARG A 19 16.87 2.88 -14.77
N LEU A 20 16.57 2.03 -13.79
CA LEU A 20 17.21 2.03 -12.47
C LEU A 20 18.70 1.68 -12.53
N ILE A 21 19.07 0.70 -13.36
CA ILE A 21 20.46 0.26 -13.52
C ILE A 21 21.33 1.36 -14.13
N ASN A 22 20.77 2.10 -15.08
CA ASN A 22 21.49 3.15 -15.80
C ASN A 22 21.64 4.47 -15.01
N GLN A 23 20.97 4.63 -13.86
CA GLN A 23 21.02 5.88 -13.08
C GLN A 23 22.18 5.95 -12.07
N GLU A 24 23.14 5.00 -12.09
CA GLU A 24 24.29 4.93 -11.15
C GLU A 24 23.89 5.11 -9.67
N SER A 25 22.64 4.79 -9.36
CA SER A 25 21.95 5.29 -8.18
C SER A 25 21.89 4.24 -7.09
N SER A 26 22.06 4.68 -5.84
CA SER A 26 22.10 3.92 -4.59
C SER A 26 20.75 3.31 -4.18
N PHE A 27 19.93 2.84 -5.13
CA PHE A 27 18.63 2.25 -4.84
C PHE A 27 18.79 0.81 -4.37
N GLU A 28 18.21 0.49 -3.22
CA GLU A 28 17.98 -0.90 -2.80
C GLU A 28 16.65 -1.33 -3.40
N VAL A 29 16.68 -2.40 -4.20
CA VAL A 29 15.49 -2.95 -4.85
C VAL A 29 15.17 -4.30 -4.23
N THR A 30 13.89 -4.56 -4.01
CA THR A 30 13.38 -5.89 -3.68
C THR A 30 12.54 -6.40 -4.85
N LEU A 31 12.96 -7.50 -5.46
CA LEU A 31 12.20 -8.22 -6.48
C LEU A 31 11.45 -9.39 -5.82
N PHE A 32 10.19 -9.57 -6.20
CA PHE A 32 9.37 -10.69 -5.75
C PHE A 32 9.06 -11.61 -6.90
N ASP A 33 9.23 -12.91 -6.69
CA ASP A 33 8.83 -13.90 -7.69
C ASP A 33 7.38 -14.39 -7.47
N LYS A 34 6.88 -15.18 -8.42
CA LYS A 34 5.55 -15.81 -8.35
C LYS A 34 5.43 -16.94 -7.31
N PHE A 35 6.55 -17.36 -6.73
CA PHE A 35 6.61 -18.42 -5.72
C PHE A 35 6.68 -17.85 -4.29
N GLY A 36 6.66 -16.52 -4.14
CA GLY A 36 6.71 -15.83 -2.86
C GLY A 36 8.12 -15.57 -2.34
N ASN A 37 9.17 -15.87 -3.11
CA ASN A 37 10.54 -15.51 -2.73
C ASN A 37 10.79 -14.03 -3.02
N ASN A 38 11.68 -13.44 -2.22
CA ASN A 38 12.13 -12.08 -2.43
C ASN A 38 13.65 -12.00 -2.50
N PHE A 39 14.14 -11.08 -3.33
CA PHE A 39 15.56 -10.84 -3.57
C PHE A 39 15.81 -9.37 -3.39
N THR A 40 16.55 -9.02 -2.33
CA THR A 40 16.83 -7.63 -1.98
C THR A 40 18.29 -7.30 -2.20
N GLY A 41 18.55 -6.23 -2.92
CA GLY A 41 19.91 -5.74 -3.13
C GLY A 41 20.00 -4.61 -4.14
N ARG A 42 21.22 -4.30 -4.55
CA ARG A 42 21.48 -3.34 -5.61
C ARG A 42 21.45 -4.04 -6.96
N LEU A 43 20.79 -3.44 -7.94
CA LEU A 43 20.84 -3.90 -9.32
C LEU A 43 22.21 -3.56 -9.93
N GLU A 44 22.89 -4.53 -10.51
CA GLU A 44 24.23 -4.34 -11.11
C GLU A 44 24.21 -4.40 -12.64
N GLU A 45 23.49 -5.36 -13.21
CA GLU A 45 23.52 -5.62 -14.65
C GLU A 45 22.17 -6.18 -15.11
N LEU A 46 21.70 -5.75 -16.29
CA LEU A 46 20.53 -6.29 -16.96
C LEU A 46 20.97 -6.91 -18.29
N SER A 47 20.58 -8.16 -18.50
CA SER A 47 20.68 -8.81 -19.80
C SER A 47 19.31 -8.82 -20.46
N GLU A 48 19.09 -7.91 -21.41
CA GLU A 48 17.85 -7.86 -22.20
C GLU A 48 17.64 -9.16 -23.01
N LYS A 49 18.73 -9.79 -23.46
CA LYS A 49 18.68 -11.04 -24.25
C LYS A 49 18.10 -12.22 -23.46
N SER A 50 18.42 -12.32 -22.18
CA SER A 50 17.93 -13.40 -21.30
C SER A 50 16.80 -12.95 -20.38
N ASN A 51 16.42 -11.68 -20.43
CA ASN A 51 15.50 -11.04 -19.49
C ASN A 51 15.86 -11.29 -18.02
N THR A 52 17.16 -11.22 -17.70
CA THR A 52 17.67 -11.48 -16.35
C THR A 52 18.38 -10.26 -15.78
N VAL A 53 18.29 -10.07 -14.47
CA VAL A 53 18.99 -9.02 -13.73
C VAL A 53 19.93 -9.60 -12.68
N LEU A 54 21.11 -9.01 -12.53
CA LEU A 54 22.07 -9.33 -11.49
C LEU A 54 21.83 -8.43 -10.28
N ILE A 55 21.67 -9.04 -9.11
CA ILE A 55 21.40 -8.36 -7.84
C ILE A 55 22.51 -8.69 -6.86
N SER A 56 23.11 -7.67 -6.25
CA SER A 56 24.08 -7.80 -5.17
C SER A 56 23.46 -7.45 -3.83
N ASP A 57 23.45 -8.39 -2.89
CA ASP A 57 22.99 -8.13 -1.51
C ASP A 57 24.06 -7.39 -0.67
N LYS A 58 23.77 -7.16 0.61
CA LYS A 58 24.66 -6.46 1.55
C LYS A 58 25.93 -7.24 1.88
N ASP A 59 25.86 -8.57 1.79
CA ASP A 59 26.97 -9.49 2.02
C ASP A 59 27.80 -9.73 0.74
N LYS A 60 27.47 -9.02 -0.35
CA LYS A 60 28.05 -9.14 -1.69
C LYS A 60 27.79 -10.48 -2.37
N ASN A 61 26.77 -11.22 -1.94
CA ASN A 61 26.28 -12.35 -2.72
C ASN A 61 25.59 -11.83 -3.98
N LYS A 62 25.86 -12.51 -5.09
CA LYS A 62 25.33 -12.17 -6.40
C LYS A 62 24.24 -13.15 -6.79
N THR A 63 23.05 -12.64 -7.08
CA THR A 63 21.90 -13.43 -7.54
C THR A 63 21.54 -13.04 -8.96
N ILE A 64 21.38 -14.02 -9.84
CA ILE A 64 20.80 -13.83 -11.17
C ILE A 64 19.30 -14.11 -11.04
N PHE A 65 18.48 -13.12 -11.35
CA PHE A 65 17.03 -13.20 -11.26
C PHE A 65 16.41 -13.12 -12.65
N ASP A 66 15.50 -14.04 -12.98
CA ASP A 66 14.73 -14.03 -14.23
C ASP A 66 13.47 -13.17 -14.07
N LEU A 67 13.43 -12.05 -14.81
CA LEU A 67 12.36 -11.07 -14.75
C LEU A 67 11.02 -11.60 -15.24
N ASN A 68 10.99 -12.71 -15.97
CA ASN A 68 9.74 -13.36 -16.35
C ASN A 68 8.97 -13.91 -15.14
N TYR A 69 9.65 -14.12 -14.01
CA TYR A 69 9.02 -14.55 -12.76
C TYR A 69 8.69 -13.39 -11.82
N ALA A 70 9.06 -12.15 -12.15
CA ALA A 70 8.75 -10.99 -11.33
C ALA A 70 7.24 -10.76 -11.24
N THR A 71 6.70 -10.70 -10.02
CA THR A 71 5.30 -10.31 -9.78
C THR A 71 5.18 -8.83 -9.44
N HIS A 72 6.11 -8.31 -8.64
CA HIS A 72 6.18 -6.90 -8.29
C HIS A 72 7.59 -6.51 -7.86
N VAL A 73 7.86 -5.21 -7.87
CA VAL A 73 9.16 -4.60 -7.55
C VAL A 73 8.97 -3.50 -6.54
N THR A 74 9.73 -3.54 -5.45
CA THR A 74 9.78 -2.45 -4.47
C THR A 74 11.11 -1.73 -4.59
N ILE A 75 11.05 -0.41 -4.76
CA ILE A 75 12.24 0.46 -4.78
C ILE A 75 12.31 1.16 -3.43
N LYS A 76 13.36 0.91 -2.68
CA LYS A 76 13.66 1.66 -1.46
C LYS A 76 14.64 2.77 -1.79
N ASP A 77 14.14 3.99 -1.68
CA ASP A 77 14.91 5.20 -1.82
C ASP A 77 14.81 6.00 -0.53
N GLN A 78 15.94 6.53 -0.06
CA GLN A 78 15.95 7.41 1.10
C GLN A 78 15.66 8.88 0.73
N ASN A 79 15.74 9.32 -0.54
CA ASN A 79 15.63 10.77 -0.87
C ASN A 79 15.17 11.21 -2.30
N SER A 80 14.82 10.37 -3.28
CA SER A 80 14.72 10.82 -4.70
C SER A 80 13.72 10.15 -5.67
N THR A 81 12.70 9.41 -5.21
CA THR A 81 11.83 8.59 -6.09
C THR A 81 11.02 9.41 -7.11
N VAL A 82 10.92 10.73 -6.87
CA VAL A 82 10.21 11.71 -7.70
C VAL A 82 10.85 11.90 -9.10
N ASN A 83 12.12 11.49 -9.30
CA ASN A 83 12.83 11.73 -10.57
C ASN A 83 12.77 10.57 -11.59
N LEU A 84 12.42 9.34 -11.18
CA LEU A 84 12.41 8.16 -12.06
C LEU A 84 11.28 8.18 -13.11
N PHE A 85 10.24 8.96 -12.85
CA PHE A 85 9.03 9.06 -13.68
C PHE A 85 8.95 10.35 -14.49
N LYS A 86 10.00 11.19 -14.51
CA LYS A 86 9.97 12.54 -15.11
C LYS A 86 9.73 12.63 -16.62
N ASN A 87 9.77 11.51 -17.35
CA ASN A 87 9.39 11.46 -18.79
C ASN A 87 7.95 10.96 -19.03
N LEU A 88 7.21 10.62 -17.98
CA LEU A 88 5.77 10.78 -18.03
C LEU A 88 5.58 12.28 -17.88
N GLU A 89 5.04 12.95 -18.90
CA GLU A 89 4.59 14.33 -18.73
C GLU A 89 3.93 14.42 -17.36
N THR A 90 4.40 15.37 -16.57
CA THR A 90 3.80 15.70 -15.28
C THR A 90 2.36 16.13 -15.59
N LYS A 91 1.46 15.15 -15.70
CA LYS A 91 0.21 15.27 -15.02
C LYS A 91 0.61 15.66 -13.62
N GLN A 92 0.44 16.95 -13.29
CA GLN A 92 -0.11 17.26 -11.98
C GLN A 92 -1.07 16.12 -11.68
N PRO A 93 -0.88 15.35 -10.59
CA PRO A 93 -1.70 14.18 -10.32
C PRO A 93 -3.12 14.61 -10.59
N THR A 94 -3.69 14.14 -11.72
CA THR A 94 -5.09 14.36 -12.00
C THR A 94 -5.69 13.47 -10.97
N SER A 95 -5.98 14.07 -9.83
CA SER A 95 -6.35 13.41 -8.59
C SER A 95 -7.29 12.30 -8.98
N GLU A 96 -6.82 11.04 -8.97
CA GLU A 96 -7.73 9.93 -9.10
C GLU A 96 -8.76 10.19 -8.01
N ILE A 97 -10.02 10.29 -8.43
CA ILE A 97 -11.10 10.49 -7.49
C ILE A 97 -11.08 9.23 -6.66
N ILE A 98 -10.62 9.35 -5.41
CA ILE A 98 -10.58 8.24 -4.49
C ILE A 98 -12.03 7.95 -4.12
N ASP A 99 -12.56 6.89 -4.71
CA ASP A 99 -13.89 6.39 -4.42
C ASP A 99 -13.82 5.54 -3.14
N ILE A 100 -14.09 6.20 -2.01
CA ILE A 100 -14.06 5.56 -0.69
C ILE A 100 -15.15 4.51 -0.58
N ASP A 101 -16.28 4.67 -1.27
CA ASP A 101 -17.36 3.69 -1.24
C ASP A 101 -16.94 2.40 -1.97
N GLU A 102 -16.25 2.52 -3.11
CA GLU A 102 -15.65 1.38 -3.81
C GLU A 102 -14.63 0.65 -2.93
N ILE A 103 -13.69 1.39 -2.30
CA ILE A 103 -12.69 0.81 -1.40
C ILE A 103 -13.36 0.07 -0.23
N ILE A 104 -14.34 0.70 0.41
CA ILE A 104 -15.12 0.09 1.51
C ILE A 104 -15.80 -1.20 1.06
N ASN A 105 -16.42 -1.21 -0.12
CA ASN A 105 -17.10 -2.38 -0.66
C ASN A 105 -16.11 -3.52 -0.93
N LEU A 106 -15.00 -3.23 -1.62
CA LEU A 106 -13.95 -4.21 -1.92
C LEU A 106 -13.33 -4.79 -0.64
N THR A 107 -13.04 -3.95 0.36
CA THR A 107 -12.52 -4.40 1.66
C THR A 107 -13.51 -5.32 2.37
N SER A 108 -14.80 -4.96 2.38
CA SER A 108 -15.85 -5.75 3.03
C SER A 108 -16.05 -7.10 2.33
N GLU A 109 -16.07 -7.12 1.00
CA GLU A 109 -16.16 -8.33 0.20
C GLU A 109 -14.95 -9.25 0.42
N MET A 110 -13.74 -8.70 0.44
CA MET A 110 -12.51 -9.45 0.70
C MET A 110 -12.56 -10.14 2.08
N PHE A 111 -13.02 -9.44 3.12
CA PHE A 111 -13.12 -10.02 4.46
C PHE A 111 -14.15 -11.13 4.54
N LYS A 112 -15.30 -10.96 3.88
CA LYS A 112 -16.32 -11.99 3.78
C LYS A 112 -15.82 -13.21 3.00
N SER A 113 -15.21 -13.01 1.84
CA SER A 113 -14.80 -14.11 0.96
C SER A 113 -13.61 -14.91 1.50
N SER A 114 -12.66 -14.22 2.15
CA SER A 114 -11.37 -14.81 2.53
C SER A 114 -11.35 -15.31 3.98
N TYR A 115 -12.19 -14.74 4.85
CA TYR A 115 -12.14 -14.99 6.29
C TYR A 115 -13.52 -15.25 6.93
N ASP A 116 -14.60 -15.25 6.15
CA ASP A 116 -16.00 -15.35 6.64
C ASP A 116 -16.36 -14.25 7.65
N LEU A 117 -15.75 -13.06 7.48
CA LEU A 117 -15.94 -11.90 8.35
C LEU A 117 -16.85 -10.87 7.67
N GLU A 118 -18.09 -10.74 8.15
CA GLU A 118 -19.07 -9.79 7.61
C GLU A 118 -18.94 -8.39 8.24
N PHE A 119 -17.83 -7.70 7.94
CA PHE A 119 -17.63 -6.33 8.38
C PHE A 119 -18.40 -5.32 7.53
N LYS A 120 -18.83 -4.24 8.18
CA LYS A 120 -19.35 -3.03 7.54
C LYS A 120 -18.43 -1.87 7.83
N PHE A 121 -17.93 -1.21 6.79
CA PHE A 121 -17.13 0.00 6.94
C PHE A 121 -17.97 1.23 6.62
N PHE A 122 -17.76 2.30 7.39
CA PHE A 122 -18.37 3.61 7.17
C PHE A 122 -17.29 4.67 7.35
N ALA A 123 -17.32 5.68 6.49
CA ALA A 123 -16.52 6.89 6.64
C ALA A 123 -17.44 8.11 6.75
N ASP A 124 -17.07 9.06 7.59
CA ASP A 124 -17.72 10.37 7.59
C ASP A 124 -17.45 11.11 6.28
N LYS A 125 -18.30 12.10 5.99
CA LYS A 125 -18.17 12.91 4.77
C LYS A 125 -16.80 13.60 4.72
N TYR A 126 -16.13 13.47 3.59
CA TYR A 126 -14.91 14.18 3.23
C TYR A 126 -15.19 15.24 2.15
N ASN A 127 -14.37 16.28 2.10
CA ASN A 127 -14.59 17.45 1.25
C ASN A 127 -13.67 17.52 0.03
N ASN A 128 -12.57 16.76 0.04
CA ASN A 128 -11.55 16.79 -1.01
C ASN A 128 -10.79 15.46 -1.08
N ASN A 129 -10.01 15.28 -2.15
CA ASN A 129 -9.26 14.03 -2.37
C ASN A 129 -8.15 13.79 -1.34
N ILE A 130 -7.63 14.84 -0.67
CA ILE A 130 -6.61 14.67 0.38
C ILE A 130 -7.24 14.01 1.61
N GLU A 131 -8.46 14.42 1.98
CA GLU A 131 -9.21 13.78 3.06
C GLU A 131 -9.59 12.34 2.70
N ALA A 132 -10.01 12.09 1.45
CA ALA A 132 -10.28 10.75 0.94
C ALA A 132 -9.02 9.86 1.03
N GLU A 133 -7.86 10.36 0.61
CA GLU A 133 -6.59 9.63 0.68
C GLU A 133 -6.25 9.21 2.12
N LYS A 134 -6.49 10.10 3.10
CA LYS A 134 -6.28 9.77 4.51
C LYS A 134 -7.20 8.64 4.98
N ILE A 135 -8.45 8.64 4.54
CA ILE A 135 -9.41 7.57 4.87
C ILE A 135 -8.95 6.26 4.23
N SER A 136 -8.56 6.26 2.95
CA SER A 136 -8.02 5.10 2.24
C SER A 136 -6.83 4.49 2.98
N ILE A 137 -5.84 5.31 3.35
CA ILE A 137 -4.64 4.87 4.09
C ILE A 137 -5.03 4.20 5.42
N VAL A 138 -6.02 4.74 6.12
CA VAL A 138 -6.51 4.14 7.37
C VAL A 138 -7.22 2.82 7.12
N ILE A 139 -8.03 2.70 6.06
CA ILE A 139 -8.66 1.43 5.67
C ILE A 139 -7.60 0.38 5.32
N ASP A 140 -6.56 0.75 4.57
CA ASP A 140 -5.48 -0.15 4.18
C ASP A 140 -4.74 -0.69 5.40
N TYR A 141 -4.34 0.19 6.33
CA TYR A 141 -3.67 -0.25 7.54
C TYR A 141 -4.59 -1.04 8.47
N LEU A 142 -5.87 -0.69 8.59
CA LEU A 142 -6.83 -1.54 9.31
C LEU A 142 -6.90 -2.92 8.68
N THR A 143 -6.99 -2.98 7.36
CA THR A 143 -7.10 -4.22 6.60
C THR A 143 -5.91 -5.15 6.87
N GLU A 144 -4.69 -4.63 6.72
CA GLU A 144 -3.47 -5.41 6.95
C GLU A 144 -3.33 -5.88 8.41
N ASN A 145 -3.74 -5.07 9.39
CA ASN A 145 -3.70 -5.49 10.78
C ASN A 145 -4.78 -6.53 11.10
N ILE A 146 -5.98 -6.41 10.55
CA ILE A 146 -7.05 -7.41 10.76
C ILE A 146 -6.65 -8.76 10.14
N LYS A 147 -6.05 -8.79 8.95
CA LYS A 147 -5.52 -10.05 8.34
C LYS A 147 -4.51 -10.76 9.24
N LYS A 148 -3.71 -10.00 10.02
CA LYS A 148 -2.78 -10.60 10.99
C LYS A 148 -3.54 -11.22 12.17
N LEU A 149 -4.61 -10.58 12.62
CA LEU A 149 -5.50 -11.08 13.69
C LEU A 149 -6.38 -12.27 13.24
N THR A 150 -6.41 -12.62 11.96
CA THR A 150 -7.11 -13.83 11.50
C THR A 150 -6.21 -15.06 11.49
N ASN A 151 -4.92 -14.92 11.80
CA ASN A 151 -3.95 -16.03 11.73
C ASN A 151 -3.92 -16.91 12.99
N ASP A 152 -4.50 -16.46 14.11
CA ASP A 152 -4.62 -17.25 15.33
C ASP A 152 -6.06 -17.28 15.85
N ASP A 153 -6.49 -18.45 16.37
CA ASP A 153 -7.88 -18.68 16.77
C ASP A 153 -8.36 -17.76 17.89
N PHE A 154 -7.45 -17.29 18.75
CA PHE A 154 -7.78 -16.42 19.87
C PHE A 154 -8.11 -15.01 19.39
N THR A 155 -7.24 -14.41 18.57
CA THR A 155 -7.49 -13.08 18.00
C THR A 155 -8.59 -13.10 16.95
N LEU A 156 -8.78 -14.21 16.22
CA LEU A 156 -9.93 -14.42 15.34
C LEU A 156 -11.26 -14.39 16.11
N SER A 157 -11.32 -15.03 17.27
CA SER A 157 -12.50 -14.98 18.14
C SER A 157 -12.77 -13.57 18.68
N ALA A 158 -11.72 -12.79 18.95
CA ALA A 158 -11.84 -11.41 19.38
C ALA A 158 -12.38 -10.49 18.28
N ILE A 159 -11.80 -10.56 17.07
CA ILE A 159 -12.24 -9.72 15.93
C ILE A 159 -13.64 -10.10 15.43
N ASN A 160 -14.06 -11.36 15.56
CA ASN A 160 -15.43 -11.81 15.24
C ASN A 160 -16.52 -11.09 16.06
N LYS A 161 -16.17 -10.48 17.20
CA LYS A 161 -17.11 -9.66 17.99
C LYS A 161 -17.39 -8.31 17.33
N VAL A 162 -16.53 -7.86 16.43
CA VAL A 162 -16.68 -6.61 15.68
C VAL A 162 -17.54 -6.87 14.45
N HIS A 163 -18.46 -5.96 14.15
CA HIS A 163 -19.30 -6.03 12.96
C HIS A 163 -19.18 -4.75 12.14
N THR A 164 -18.77 -3.65 12.76
CA THR A 164 -18.73 -2.33 12.13
C THR A 164 -17.43 -1.62 12.43
N PHE A 165 -16.86 -0.98 11.42
CA PHE A 165 -15.77 -0.01 11.54
C PHE A 165 -16.27 1.35 11.06
N HIS A 166 -16.15 2.38 11.89
CA HIS A 166 -16.57 3.74 11.54
C HIS A 166 -15.40 4.70 11.66
N ILE A 167 -14.93 5.21 10.53
CA ILE A 167 -13.89 6.25 10.43
C ILE A 167 -14.58 7.60 10.51
N LYS A 168 -14.33 8.35 11.59
CA LYS A 168 -14.93 9.64 11.87
C LYS A 168 -13.92 10.77 11.75
N ASN A 169 -14.38 11.89 11.22
CA ASN A 169 -13.64 13.13 11.34
C ASN A 169 -13.79 13.68 12.76
N ASP A 170 -12.67 13.97 13.42
CA ASP A 170 -12.64 14.59 14.74
C ASP A 170 -11.48 15.59 14.80
N GLU A 171 -11.81 16.87 14.67
CA GLU A 171 -10.83 17.96 14.62
C GLU A 171 -9.95 18.04 15.89
N MET A 172 -10.43 17.51 17.02
CA MET A 172 -9.73 17.54 18.30
C MET A 172 -8.82 16.32 18.51
N SER A 173 -8.98 15.27 17.71
CA SER A 173 -8.29 13.99 17.89
C SER A 173 -7.28 13.73 16.78
N LYS A 174 -5.97 13.66 17.13
CA LYS A 174 -4.93 13.23 16.18
C LYS A 174 -5.16 11.81 15.66
N PHE A 175 -5.44 10.88 16.58
CA PHE A 175 -5.89 9.52 16.29
C PHE A 175 -6.46 8.91 17.58
N ASN A 176 -7.60 8.22 17.49
CA ASN A 176 -8.15 7.48 18.61
C ASN A 176 -9.01 6.31 18.10
N LEU A 177 -8.86 5.14 18.71
CA LEU A 177 -9.61 3.93 18.37
C LEU A 177 -10.33 3.42 19.62
N LYS A 178 -11.63 3.16 19.50
CA LYS A 178 -12.46 2.62 20.59
C LYS A 178 -13.47 1.62 20.08
N LEU A 179 -13.72 0.55 20.83
CA LEU A 179 -14.83 -0.36 20.61
C LEU A 179 -16.01 0.02 21.51
N ASN A 180 -17.18 0.10 20.90
CA ASN A 180 -18.45 0.20 21.60
C ASN A 180 -19.48 -0.63 20.86
N ASN A 181 -20.19 -1.54 21.55
CA ASN A 181 -21.28 -2.33 20.98
C ASN A 181 -20.97 -2.88 19.58
N LYS A 182 -19.94 -3.74 19.47
CA LYS A 182 -19.47 -4.37 18.24
C LYS A 182 -18.97 -3.41 17.13
N THR A 183 -18.86 -2.12 17.45
CA THR A 183 -18.42 -1.09 16.51
C THR A 183 -17.08 -0.52 16.94
N ILE A 184 -16.06 -0.66 16.09
CA ILE A 184 -14.80 0.06 16.26
C ILE A 184 -14.96 1.44 15.63
N THR A 185 -14.84 2.49 16.43
CA THR A 185 -14.79 3.87 15.96
C THR A 185 -13.33 4.31 15.88
N ILE A 186 -12.90 4.76 14.71
CA ILE A 186 -11.58 5.34 14.44
C ILE A 186 -11.79 6.83 14.21
N LYS A 187 -11.24 7.66 15.09
CA LYS A 187 -11.31 9.12 15.01
C LYS A 187 -9.98 9.65 14.52
N ILE A 188 -10.01 10.42 13.44
CA ILE A 188 -8.85 11.12 12.89
C ILE A 188 -9.26 12.54 12.50
N ASN A 189 -8.33 13.48 12.54
CA ASN A 189 -8.54 14.81 12.00
C ASN A 189 -8.27 14.80 10.50
N TYR A 190 -9.31 14.97 9.68
CA TYR A 190 -9.19 14.98 8.22
C TYR A 190 -8.42 16.19 7.69
N SER A 191 -8.40 17.30 8.44
CA SER A 191 -7.72 18.55 8.07
C SER A 191 -6.23 18.54 8.38
N GLU A 192 -5.77 17.72 9.34
CA GLU A 192 -4.34 17.61 9.69
C GLU A 192 -3.66 16.42 8.99
N PRO A 193 -2.33 16.46 8.78
CA PRO A 193 -1.59 15.30 8.28
C PRO A 193 -1.76 14.08 9.21
N LEU A 194 -1.86 12.88 8.62
CA LEU A 194 -1.84 11.66 9.42
C LEU A 194 -0.50 11.53 10.16
N PRO A 195 -0.50 11.04 11.41
CA PRO A 195 0.74 10.74 12.12
C PRO A 195 1.62 9.76 11.33
N HIS A 196 2.93 9.98 11.26
CA HIS A 196 3.86 9.04 10.61
C HIS A 196 3.81 7.61 11.20
N SER A 197 3.34 7.48 12.44
CA SER A 197 3.17 6.20 13.15
C SER A 197 1.75 5.62 13.04
N ILE A 198 0.91 6.09 12.10
CA ILE A 198 -0.50 5.70 12.00
C ILE A 198 -0.72 4.19 12.00
N ASN A 199 0.10 3.41 11.29
CA ASN A 199 0.01 1.95 11.29
C ASN A 199 0.23 1.35 12.70
N GLN A 200 1.26 1.81 13.41
CA GLN A 200 1.54 1.37 14.79
C GLN A 200 0.42 1.79 15.77
N LEU A 201 -0.22 2.94 15.51
CA LEU A 201 -1.35 3.41 16.31
C LEU A 201 -2.59 2.55 16.09
N ILE A 202 -2.86 2.14 14.84
CA ILE A 202 -3.93 1.20 14.49
C ILE A 202 -3.68 -0.16 15.13
N GLU A 203 -2.49 -0.73 14.97
CA GLU A 203 -2.09 -2.01 15.57
C GLU A 203 -2.28 -1.99 17.10
N LYS A 204 -1.68 -1.00 17.78
CA LYS A 204 -1.84 -0.84 19.24
C LYS A 204 -3.29 -0.59 19.63
N GLY A 205 -4.04 0.14 18.81
CA GLY A 205 -5.46 0.41 19.01
C GLY A 205 -6.27 -0.88 19.01
N LEU A 206 -6.13 -1.70 17.97
CA LEU A 206 -6.80 -2.99 17.84
C LEU A 206 -6.43 -3.93 18.99
N ASN A 207 -5.12 -4.10 19.28
CA ASN A 207 -4.64 -4.98 20.35
C ASN A 207 -5.11 -4.58 21.77
N ARG A 208 -5.43 -3.31 21.99
CA ARG A 208 -5.99 -2.83 23.28
C ARG A 208 -7.50 -2.97 23.37
N THR A 209 -8.15 -3.06 22.23
CA THR A 209 -9.59 -2.90 22.08
C THR A 209 -10.29 -4.25 21.94
N LEU A 210 -9.60 -5.23 21.35
CA LEU A 210 -10.03 -6.60 21.12
C LEU A 210 -9.50 -7.53 22.21
#